data_AF-A0A7V8ATU5-F1
#
_entry.id   AF-A0A7V8ATU5-F1
#
_cell.length_a   1.000
_cell.length_b   1.000
_cell.length_c   1.000
_cell.angle_alpha   90.00
_cell.angle_beta   90.00
_cell.angle_gamma   90.00
#
_symmetry.space_group_name_H-M   'P 1'
#
loop_
_entity.id
_entity.type
_entity.pdbx_description
1 polymer ?
#
loop_
_entity_poly.entity_id
_entity_poly.type
_entity_poly.pdbx_seq_one_letter_code
_entity_poly.pdbx_strand_id
1 'polypeptide(L)'
;MFRTIHAMQNRDQRGFTLVELLIVVAIIAILAAIAIPQFAQYRKRGWAATLNSDAKNAFNACAAHFASNPADAECIIAEAQAAGYTTSAVANPTGSVFANGTGAITIGPAGAAIGGVNSAVISGNGVLNASVVVP
;
A
#
# COMPACT_ATOMS: atom_id res chain seq x y z
N MET A 1 -69.50 27.67 25.90
CA MET A 1 -68.87 26.62 25.07
C MET A 1 -67.37 26.90 25.05
N PHE A 2 -66.58 25.96 25.56
CA PHE A 2 -65.17 26.11 25.96
C PHE A 2 -64.23 26.51 24.82
N ARG A 3 -63.38 27.53 25.04
CA ARG A 3 -62.16 27.78 24.22
C ARG A 3 -61.08 26.81 24.70
N THR A 4 -60.65 25.90 23.83
CA THR A 4 -59.46 25.05 24.04
C THR A 4 -58.20 25.90 23.88
N ILE A 5 -57.45 26.04 24.98
CA ILE A 5 -56.13 26.66 25.00
C ILE A 5 -55.17 25.72 24.26
N HIS A 6 -54.71 26.13 23.08
CA HIS A 6 -53.61 25.49 22.39
C HIS A 6 -52.31 25.87 23.12
N ALA A 7 -51.74 24.94 23.88
CA ALA A 7 -50.41 25.07 24.43
C ALA A 7 -49.40 25.04 23.27
N MET A 8 -48.82 26.20 22.95
CA MET A 8 -47.68 26.29 22.03
C MET A 8 -46.46 25.72 22.75
N GLN A 9 -46.10 24.49 22.39
CA GLN A 9 -44.90 23.81 22.84
C GLN A 9 -43.68 24.53 22.25
N ASN A 10 -43.06 25.43 23.03
CA ASN A 10 -41.78 26.03 22.71
C ASN A 10 -40.74 24.91 22.59
N ARG A 11 -40.44 24.51 21.36
CA ARG A 11 -39.28 23.68 21.06
C ARG A 11 -38.05 24.55 21.26
N ASP A 12 -37.28 24.29 22.31
CA ASP A 12 -35.94 24.83 22.52
C ASP A 12 -35.05 24.48 21.32
N GLN A 13 -35.08 25.32 20.29
CA GLN A 13 -34.17 25.23 19.16
C GLN A 13 -32.82 25.78 19.61
N ARG A 14 -32.04 24.93 20.29
CA ARG A 14 -30.63 25.19 20.58
C ARG A 14 -29.86 25.09 19.26
N GLY A 15 -29.66 26.24 18.61
CA GLY A 15 -28.84 26.34 17.41
C GLY A 15 -27.36 26.15 17.72
N PHE A 16 -26.63 25.52 16.79
CA PHE A 16 -25.17 25.41 16.84
C PHE A 16 -24.56 26.82 16.73
N THR A 17 -23.71 27.21 17.66
CA THR A 17 -23.10 28.54 17.60
C THR A 17 -21.97 28.56 16.57
N LEU A 18 -21.80 29.69 15.88
CA LEU A 18 -20.67 29.88 14.95
C LEU A 18 -19.31 29.74 15.66
N VAL A 19 -19.27 30.07 16.96
CA VAL A 19 -18.07 29.95 17.79
C VAL A 19 -17.71 28.49 18.04
N GLU A 20 -18.69 27.63 18.32
CA GLU A 20 -18.46 26.18 18.45
C GLU A 20 -17.89 25.61 17.16
N LEU A 21 -18.43 26.01 16.01
CA LEU A 21 -17.95 25.51 14.72
C LEU A 21 -16.52 25.99 14.42
N LEU A 22 -16.19 27.23 14.79
CA LEU A 22 -14.87 27.83 14.59
C LEU A 22 -13.79 27.12 15.41
N ILE A 23 -14.07 26.79 16.68
CA ILE A 23 -13.11 26.08 17.53
C ILE A 23 -12.88 24.65 17.00
N VAL A 24 -13.93 23.98 16.53
CA VAL A 24 -13.82 22.62 15.97
C VAL A 24 -12.91 22.60 14.74
N VAL A 25 -13.10 23.52 13.78
CA VAL A 25 -12.24 23.56 12.59
C VAL A 25 -10.80 23.95 12.93
N ALA A 26 -10.58 24.80 13.93
CA ALA A 26 -9.24 25.14 14.41
C ALA A 26 -8.50 23.92 14.98
N ILE A 27 -9.18 23.09 15.78
CA ILE A 27 -8.60 21.85 16.31
C ILE A 27 -8.32 20.85 15.18
N ILE A 28 -9.26 20.66 14.24
CA ILE A 28 -9.07 19.76 13.10
C ILE A 28 -7.88 20.22 12.23
N ALA A 29 -7.68 21.52 12.04
CA ALA A 29 -6.55 22.06 11.27
C ALA A 29 -5.20 21.71 11.92
N ILE A 30 -5.09 21.82 13.25
CA ILE A 30 -3.87 21.45 13.99
C ILE A 30 -3.61 19.94 13.87
N LEU A 31 -4.65 19.12 14.05
CA LEU A 31 -4.52 17.66 13.93
C LEU A 31 -4.14 17.24 12.50
N ALA A 32 -4.76 17.84 11.49
CA ALA A 32 -4.49 17.54 10.08
C ALA A 32 -3.05 17.90 9.69
N ALA A 33 -2.52 19.02 10.19
CA ALA A 33 -1.14 19.43 9.91
C ALA A 33 -0.10 18.37 10.34
N ILE A 34 -0.35 17.65 11.44
CA ILE A 34 0.54 16.58 11.92
C ILE A 34 0.18 15.23 11.26
N ALA A 35 -1.11 14.94 11.14
CA ALA A 35 -1.60 13.64 10.65
C ALA A 35 -1.29 13.40 9.18
N ILE A 36 -1.40 14.41 8.31
CA ILE A 36 -1.18 14.27 6.86
C ILE A 36 0.24 13.77 6.53
N PRO A 37 1.34 14.41 6.99
CA PRO A 37 2.69 13.93 6.67
C PRO A 37 2.97 12.57 7.31
N GLN A 38 2.50 12.32 8.53
CA GLN A 38 2.67 11.03 9.20
C GLN A 38 1.95 9.90 8.44
N PHE A 39 0.70 10.12 8.02
CA PHE A 39 -0.08 9.15 7.28
C PHE A 39 0.53 8.87 5.90
N ALA A 40 1.06 9.89 5.23
CA ALA A 40 1.80 9.70 3.98
C ALA A 40 3.00 8.77 4.18
N GLN A 41 3.81 8.98 5.22
CA GLN A 41 4.95 8.09 5.54
C GLN A 41 4.51 6.67 5.92
N TYR A 42 3.41 6.53 6.66
CA TYR A 42 2.86 5.22 7.00
C TYR A 42 2.44 4.43 5.76
N ARG A 43 1.76 5.08 4.81
CA ARG A 43 1.39 4.46 3.53
C ARG A 43 2.61 4.04 2.72
N LYS A 44 3.65 4.88 2.65
CA LYS A 44 4.94 4.53 1.98
C LYS A 44 5.55 3.25 2.55
N ARG A 45 5.60 3.13 3.88
CA ARG A 45 6.10 1.93 4.56
C ARG A 45 5.25 0.69 4.26
N GLY A 46 3.93 0.83 4.25
CA GLY A 46 3.01 -0.26 3.90
C GLY A 46 3.22 -0.78 2.48
N TRP A 47 3.44 0.13 1.52
CA TRP A 47 3.74 -0.26 0.13
C TRP A 47 5.11 -0.90 -0.01
N ALA A 48 6.16 -0.35 0.61
CA ALA A 48 7.49 -0.96 0.60
C ALA A 48 7.45 -2.38 1.21
N ALA A 49 6.72 -2.57 2.31
CA ALA A 49 6.53 -3.89 2.91
C ALA A 49 5.80 -4.87 1.96
N THR A 50 4.79 -4.39 1.24
CA THR A 50 4.05 -5.19 0.25
C THR A 50 4.96 -5.62 -0.90
N LEU A 51 5.70 -4.68 -1.51
CA LEU A 51 6.63 -4.98 -2.60
C LEU A 51 7.75 -5.94 -2.17
N ASN A 52 8.28 -5.78 -0.95
CA ASN A 52 9.27 -6.71 -0.40
C ASN A 52 8.71 -8.12 -0.17
N SER A 53 7.45 -8.23 0.25
CA SER A 53 6.77 -9.51 0.39
C SER A 53 6.57 -10.17 -0.96
N ASP A 54 6.12 -9.42 -1.96
CA ASP A 54 5.94 -9.92 -3.32
C ASP A 54 7.28 -10.38 -3.92
N ALA A 55 8.37 -9.66 -3.65
CA ALA A 55 9.70 -10.02 -4.13
C ALA A 55 10.17 -11.37 -3.55
N LYS A 56 9.93 -11.59 -2.26
CA LYS A 56 10.19 -12.88 -1.60
C LYS A 56 9.31 -14.00 -2.16
N ASN A 57 8.03 -13.73 -2.39
CA ASN A 57 7.11 -14.71 -2.94
C ASN A 57 7.52 -15.11 -4.37
N ALA A 58 7.91 -14.15 -5.20
CA ALA A 58 8.43 -14.40 -6.54
C ALA A 58 9.72 -15.24 -6.49
N PHE A 59 10.64 -14.91 -5.58
CA PHE A 59 11.88 -15.66 -5.39
C PHE A 59 11.61 -17.11 -5.01
N ASN A 60 10.72 -17.36 -4.05
CA ASN A 60 10.37 -18.71 -3.63
C ASN A 60 9.71 -19.51 -4.76
N ALA A 61 8.85 -18.87 -5.56
CA ALA A 61 8.23 -19.50 -6.71
C ALA A 61 9.26 -19.86 -7.80
N CYS A 62 10.20 -18.97 -8.10
CA CYS A 62 11.30 -19.27 -9.02
C CYS A 62 12.23 -20.37 -8.47
N ALA A 63 12.52 -20.38 -7.17
CA ALA A 63 13.28 -21.47 -6.55
C ALA A 63 12.57 -22.82 -6.69
N ALA A 64 11.23 -22.85 -6.52
CA ALA A 64 10.42 -24.05 -6.76
C ALA A 64 10.40 -24.47 -8.24
N HIS A 65 10.41 -23.50 -9.17
CA HIS A 65 10.53 -23.76 -10.59
C HIS A 65 11.86 -24.46 -10.92
N PHE A 66 13.02 -23.94 -10.47
CA PHE A 66 14.32 -24.61 -10.71
C PHE A 66 14.43 -25.98 -10.04
N ALA A 67 13.75 -26.20 -8.92
CA ALA A 67 13.71 -27.52 -8.29
C ALA A 67 13.00 -28.57 -9.18
N SER A 68 11.99 -28.13 -9.95
CA SER A 68 11.26 -28.98 -10.90
C SER A 68 11.95 -29.04 -12.26
N ASN A 69 12.67 -27.98 -12.62
CA ASN A 69 13.27 -27.73 -13.91
C ASN A 69 14.77 -27.37 -13.78
N PRO A 70 15.64 -28.31 -13.38
CA PRO A 70 17.03 -28.00 -13.05
C PRO A 70 17.90 -27.56 -14.23
N ALA A 71 17.46 -27.81 -15.47
CA ALA A 71 18.18 -27.40 -16.69
C ALA A 71 17.83 -25.97 -17.13
N ASP A 72 16.77 -25.38 -16.58
CA ASP A 72 16.34 -24.05 -16.97
C ASP A 72 17.30 -23.02 -16.36
N ALA A 73 17.81 -22.13 -17.22
CA ALA A 73 18.78 -21.11 -16.84
C ALA A 73 18.12 -19.90 -16.16
N GLU A 74 16.82 -19.71 -16.41
CA GLU A 74 16.05 -18.55 -16.03
C GLU A 74 14.64 -18.93 -15.60
N CYS A 75 14.03 -18.09 -14.77
CA CYS A 75 12.63 -18.13 -14.37
C CYS A 75 12.00 -16.78 -14.75
N ILE A 76 11.04 -16.80 -15.66
CA ILE A 76 10.23 -15.66 -16.04
C ILE A 76 8.95 -15.58 -15.18
N ILE A 77 8.26 -14.45 -15.22
CA ILE A 77 7.05 -14.24 -14.40
C ILE A 77 5.95 -15.27 -14.66
N ALA A 78 5.78 -15.72 -15.90
CA ALA A 78 4.77 -16.74 -16.22
C ALA A 78 5.08 -18.08 -15.51
N GLU A 79 6.36 -18.45 -15.44
CA GLU A 79 6.82 -19.66 -14.75
C GLU A 79 6.71 -19.52 -13.24
N ALA A 80 7.06 -18.35 -12.70
CA ALA A 80 6.83 -18.03 -11.29
C ALA A 80 5.34 -18.12 -10.94
N GLN A 81 4.45 -17.59 -11.79
CA GLN A 81 3.00 -17.66 -11.59
C GLN A 81 2.48 -19.10 -11.64
N ALA A 82 2.99 -19.92 -12.57
CA ALA A 82 2.69 -21.34 -12.62
C ALA A 82 3.17 -22.08 -11.36
N ALA A 83 4.26 -21.62 -10.75
CA ALA A 83 4.78 -22.11 -9.47
C ALA A 83 4.10 -21.47 -8.23
N GLY A 84 3.03 -20.69 -8.41
CA GLY A 84 2.19 -20.17 -7.33
C GLY A 84 2.47 -18.72 -6.91
N TYR A 85 3.30 -17.97 -7.64
CA TYR A 85 3.47 -16.55 -7.42
C TYR A 85 2.21 -15.76 -7.80
N THR A 86 1.62 -15.03 -6.85
CA THR A 86 0.53 -14.08 -7.09
C THR A 86 0.98 -12.67 -6.79
N THR A 87 0.65 -11.72 -7.66
CA THR A 87 0.98 -10.30 -7.49
C THR A 87 -0.04 -9.60 -6.63
N SER A 88 0.40 -8.76 -5.69
CA SER A 88 -0.51 -7.81 -5.02
C SER A 88 -1.05 -6.79 -6.03
N ALA A 89 -2.21 -6.20 -5.76
CA ALA A 89 -2.79 -5.13 -6.58
C ALA A 89 -1.88 -3.89 -6.70
N VAL A 90 -0.89 -3.79 -5.81
CA VAL A 90 0.08 -2.69 -5.76
C VAL A 90 1.35 -3.02 -6.54
N ALA A 91 1.57 -4.28 -6.93
CA ALA A 91 2.77 -4.74 -7.62
C ALA A 91 2.48 -5.03 -9.09
N ASN A 92 3.38 -4.57 -9.96
CA ASN A 92 3.43 -5.00 -11.34
C ASN A 92 4.85 -5.51 -11.63
N PRO A 93 5.06 -6.83 -11.68
CA PRO A 93 6.37 -7.38 -11.97
C PRO A 93 6.70 -7.13 -13.45
N THR A 94 7.46 -6.08 -13.73
CA THR A 94 7.97 -5.79 -15.07
C THR A 94 9.36 -6.38 -15.24
N GLY A 95 9.52 -7.27 -16.22
CA GLY A 95 10.83 -7.69 -16.73
C GLY A 95 11.72 -8.51 -15.76
N SER A 96 11.16 -9.09 -14.70
CA SER A 96 11.96 -9.83 -13.73
C SER A 96 12.21 -11.27 -14.20
N VAL A 97 13.38 -11.44 -14.80
CA VAL A 97 14.01 -12.74 -15.07
C VAL A 97 14.91 -13.05 -13.88
N PHE A 98 14.74 -14.22 -13.26
CA PHE A 98 15.66 -14.71 -12.25
C PHE A 98 16.54 -15.78 -12.87
N ALA A 99 17.87 -15.63 -12.86
CA ALA A 99 18.75 -16.68 -13.36
C ALA A 99 19.09 -17.68 -12.25
N ASN A 100 19.29 -18.94 -12.59
CA ASN A 100 19.58 -19.99 -11.62
C ASN A 100 20.88 -19.67 -10.86
N GLY A 101 20.76 -19.38 -9.55
CA GLY A 101 21.89 -19.06 -8.67
C GLY A 101 22.54 -17.68 -8.88
N THR A 102 22.07 -16.85 -9.81
CA THR A 102 22.61 -15.50 -10.11
C THR A 102 21.52 -14.54 -10.58
N GLY A 103 21.68 -13.22 -10.44
CA GLY A 103 20.69 -12.23 -10.90
C GLY A 103 19.87 -11.59 -9.77
N ALA A 104 18.78 -10.89 -10.11
CA ALA A 104 17.88 -10.26 -9.14
C ALA A 104 16.44 -10.12 -9.68
N ILE A 105 15.43 -10.33 -8.83
CA ILE A 105 14.04 -10.00 -9.16
C ILE A 105 13.80 -8.55 -8.77
N THR A 106 13.34 -7.75 -9.71
CA THR A 106 12.86 -6.38 -9.46
C THR A 106 11.35 -6.34 -9.60
N ILE A 107 10.65 -5.94 -8.54
CA ILE A 107 9.21 -5.74 -8.56
C ILE A 107 8.93 -4.25 -8.42
N GLY A 108 8.30 -3.67 -9.43
CA GLY A 108 7.83 -2.28 -9.42
C GLY A 108 6.36 -2.17 -9.00
N PRO A 109 5.88 -0.95 -8.71
CA PRO A 109 4.48 -0.71 -8.44
C PRO A 109 3.62 -0.85 -9.70
N ALA A 110 2.35 -1.23 -9.52
CA ALA A 110 1.34 -1.15 -10.56
C ALA A 110 0.90 0.31 -10.78
N GLY A 111 1.58 1.01 -11.70
CA GLY A 111 1.28 2.41 -12.05
C GLY A 111 2.33 3.40 -11.57
N ALA A 112 1.96 4.69 -11.47
CA ALA A 112 2.87 5.74 -11.01
C ALA A 112 3.41 5.42 -9.60
N ALA A 113 4.67 5.77 -9.34
CA ALA A 113 5.36 5.59 -8.07
C ALA A 113 4.47 5.97 -6.87
N ILE A 114 3.91 5.00 -6.17
CA ILE A 114 2.95 5.31 -5.12
C ILE A 114 3.73 5.74 -3.88
N GLY A 115 3.68 7.03 -3.57
CA GLY A 115 4.42 7.60 -2.43
C GLY A 115 5.94 7.64 -2.59
N GLY A 116 6.47 7.56 -3.80
CA GLY A 116 7.92 7.57 -4.05
C GLY A 116 8.62 6.22 -3.87
N VAL A 117 7.88 5.14 -3.57
CA VAL A 117 8.44 3.77 -3.61
C VAL A 117 8.38 3.27 -5.05
N ASN A 118 9.53 2.95 -5.64
CA ASN A 118 9.68 2.61 -7.06
C ASN A 118 9.93 1.13 -7.33
N SER A 119 10.60 0.42 -6.43
CA SER A 119 10.81 -1.03 -6.61
C SER A 119 11.27 -1.72 -5.33
N ALA A 120 11.04 -3.02 -5.25
CA ALA A 120 11.75 -3.93 -4.35
C ALA A 120 12.66 -4.84 -5.19
N VAL A 121 13.89 -5.05 -4.73
CA VAL A 121 14.87 -5.90 -5.44
C VAL A 121 15.30 -7.03 -4.50
N ILE A 122 15.17 -8.28 -4.94
CA ILE A 122 15.74 -9.44 -4.25
C ILE A 122 16.86 -10.03 -5.11
N SER A 123 18.04 -10.15 -4.53
CA SER A 123 19.20 -10.74 -5.19
C SER A 123 19.07 -12.27 -5.31
N GLY A 124 19.86 -12.86 -6.20
CA GLY A 124 19.92 -14.29 -6.51
C GLY A 124 20.18 -15.20 -5.30
N ASN A 125 20.76 -14.63 -4.24
CA ASN A 125 21.02 -15.28 -2.96
C ASN A 125 19.87 -15.11 -1.94
N GLY A 126 18.71 -14.60 -2.34
CA GLY A 126 17.54 -14.40 -1.48
C GLY A 126 17.62 -13.18 -0.56
N VAL A 127 18.64 -12.33 -0.70
CA VAL A 127 18.79 -11.11 0.09
C VAL A 127 17.92 -10.00 -0.51
N LEU A 128 17.02 -9.44 0.30
CA LEU A 128 16.30 -8.22 -0.06
C LEU A 128 17.27 -7.04 -0.05
N ASN A 129 17.47 -6.42 -1.19
CA ASN A 129 18.07 -5.09 -1.28
C ASN A 129 16.94 -4.07 -1.10
N ALA A 130 17.18 -3.05 -0.27
CA ALA A 130 16.14 -2.15 0.22
C ALA A 130 15.26 -1.59 -0.90
N SER A 131 13.96 -1.46 -0.67
CA SER A 131 13.04 -0.89 -1.65
C SER A 131 13.51 0.51 -2.03
N VAL A 132 13.66 0.79 -3.32
CA VAL A 132 14.12 2.10 -3.81
C VAL A 132 13.00 3.11 -3.55
N VAL A 133 13.23 4.00 -2.58
CA VAL A 133 12.38 5.16 -2.34
C VAL A 133 13.07 6.37 -2.95
N VAL A 134 12.57 6.88 -4.07
CA VAL A 134 13.05 8.13 -4.67
C VAL A 134 12.36 9.30 -3.94
N PRO A 135 13.08 10.40 -3.63
CA PRO A 135 12.52 11.58 -2.98
C PRO A 135 11.31 12.16 -3.73
#